data_AF-A0A2D9K0P7-F1
#
_entry.id   AF-A0A2D9K0P7-F1
#
_cell.length_a   1.000
_cell.length_b   1.000
_cell.length_c   1.000
_cell.angle_alpha   90.00
_cell.angle_beta   90.00
_cell.angle_gamma   90.00
#
_symmetry.space_group_name_H-M   'P 1'
#
loop_
_entity.id
_entity.type
_entity.pdbx_description
1 polymer ?
#
loop_
_entity_poly.entity_id
_entity_poly.type
_entity_poly.pdbx_seq_one_letter_code
_entity_poly.pdbx_strand_id
1 'polypeptide(L)'
;MEDMIIIVWRYIQKAIFAVIIPILGFSACTTSEVEVIESSRSYGAPPQNRNILISHNPFTAAPHIINVSSYDPKEKQRSGSYYSEADVRALRKNGALGLIARCGKGKQLDKDCASFLAAGERQRMLLGAYYFVLKGVDPVWQADKFVNQIKKIKLTKKLKTPEILLVGDFDSKSSVYDIIKFINRIEERTGQLPMIYLENSDHLRRVLSSASRSQKQRIAQCPYWIALYSSDKKEMETPNRLMAKYGIWNQWALWQYSGVYWNKRKSMSVIHNYSYGKYRSPKYYGDMSCPLERNIFNGTVDQLYSFWGKQSWKW
;
A
#
# COMPACT_ATOMS: atom_id res chain seq x y z
N MET A 1 22.34 -45.38 35.35
CA MET A 1 21.73 -45.75 34.07
C MET A 1 22.09 -44.65 33.09
N GLU A 2 23.38 -44.54 32.78
CA GLU A 2 24.07 -45.33 31.74
C GLU A 2 23.54 -44.90 30.37
N ASP A 3 24.33 -44.12 29.62
CA ASP A 3 25.44 -44.61 28.80
C ASP A 3 24.97 -45.68 27.79
N MET A 4 24.93 -45.30 26.51
CA MET A 4 25.84 -45.83 25.49
C MET A 4 25.32 -45.47 24.09
N ILE A 5 26.02 -44.76 23.18
CA ILE A 5 27.40 -44.82 22.66
C ILE A 5 27.48 -45.44 21.25
N ILE A 6 27.86 -44.57 20.29
CA ILE A 6 28.98 -44.68 19.30
C ILE A 6 28.77 -45.74 18.17
N ILE A 7 29.07 -45.56 16.87
CA ILE A 7 30.32 -45.30 16.12
C ILE A 7 29.90 -45.04 14.65
N VAL A 8 30.44 -44.09 13.84
CA VAL A 8 31.73 -44.06 13.09
C VAL A 8 31.98 -42.60 12.60
N TRP A 9 32.98 -41.84 13.07
CA TRP A 9 34.38 -41.67 12.56
C TRP A 9 34.54 -41.09 11.13
N ARG A 10 34.97 -39.81 10.99
CA ARG A 10 36.35 -39.29 10.75
C ARG A 10 36.89 -39.45 9.32
N TYR A 11 37.19 -38.35 8.60
CA TYR A 11 38.31 -38.14 7.63
C TYR A 11 38.32 -36.64 7.22
N ILE A 12 39.38 -35.84 7.03
CA ILE A 12 40.81 -35.76 7.43
C ILE A 12 41.21 -34.28 7.22
N GLN A 13 42.07 -33.71 8.07
CA GLN A 13 42.78 -32.44 7.84
C GLN A 13 44.11 -32.69 7.11
N LYS A 14 44.55 -31.72 6.29
CA LYS A 14 45.92 -31.12 6.18
C LYS A 14 46.36 -30.90 4.73
N ALA A 15 46.79 -29.68 4.41
CA ALA A 15 48.15 -29.41 3.89
C ALA A 15 48.42 -27.89 3.82
N ILE A 16 49.48 -27.49 4.50
CA ILE A 16 50.20 -26.21 4.44
C ILE A 16 51.30 -26.37 3.40
N PHE A 17 51.59 -25.36 2.58
CA PHE A 17 52.97 -25.04 2.18
C PHE A 17 53.10 -23.56 1.77
N ALA A 18 53.99 -22.88 2.50
CA ALA A 18 54.56 -21.58 2.17
C ALA A 18 55.84 -21.80 1.36
N VAL A 19 56.13 -20.92 0.39
CA VAL A 19 57.48 -20.70 -0.14
C VAL A 19 57.71 -19.19 -0.27
N ILE A 20 58.91 -18.79 0.15
CA ILE A 20 59.41 -17.45 0.45
C ILE A 20 60.66 -17.21 -0.43
N ILE A 21 60.73 -16.03 -1.11
CA ILE A 21 61.93 -15.21 -1.50
C ILE A 21 62.86 -15.80 -2.61
N PRO A 22 63.72 -15.06 -3.38
CA PRO A 22 64.25 -13.65 -3.32
C PRO A 22 64.21 -12.85 -4.66
N ILE A 23 64.77 -11.64 -4.92
CA ILE A 23 65.24 -10.38 -4.26
C ILE A 23 65.92 -9.54 -5.40
N LEU A 24 65.72 -8.20 -5.41
CA LEU A 24 66.52 -7.08 -6.00
C LEU A 24 66.74 -6.98 -7.54
N GLY A 25 66.82 -5.80 -8.19
CA GLY A 25 66.80 -4.41 -7.72
C GLY A 25 67.05 -3.38 -8.86
N PHE A 26 66.97 -2.10 -8.49
CA PHE A 26 67.42 -0.84 -9.13
C PHE A 26 66.55 -0.06 -10.15
N SER A 27 65.95 1.01 -9.60
CA SER A 27 66.13 2.45 -9.94
C SER A 27 65.78 3.00 -11.34
N ALA A 28 64.78 3.89 -11.40
CA ALA A 28 64.96 5.31 -11.74
C ALA A 28 63.62 6.08 -11.64
N CYS A 29 63.73 7.34 -11.21
CA CYS A 29 62.68 8.37 -11.10
C CYS A 29 61.85 8.56 -12.39
N THR A 30 60.55 8.80 -12.24
CA THR A 30 59.94 10.13 -12.44
C THR A 30 58.50 10.17 -11.89
N THR A 31 58.19 11.30 -11.28
CA THR A 31 56.96 11.71 -10.62
C THR A 31 55.75 11.85 -11.55
N SER A 32 54.60 11.34 -11.12
CA SER A 32 53.27 11.85 -11.48
C SER A 32 52.31 11.46 -10.36
N GLU A 33 52.09 12.40 -9.44
CA GLU A 33 51.08 12.29 -8.38
C GLU A 33 49.68 12.23 -9.00
N VAL A 34 48.93 11.17 -8.67
CA VAL A 34 47.47 11.20 -8.74
C VAL A 34 47.00 11.16 -7.29
N GLU A 35 46.56 12.32 -6.83
CA GLU A 35 45.97 12.57 -5.52
C GLU A 35 44.69 11.74 -5.36
N VAL A 36 44.76 10.65 -4.60
CA VAL A 36 43.57 9.94 -4.13
C VAL A 36 43.17 10.58 -2.80
N ILE A 37 42.30 11.60 -2.88
CA ILE A 37 41.65 12.15 -1.69
C ILE A 37 40.54 11.19 -1.27
N GLU A 38 40.78 10.47 -0.16
CA GLU A 38 39.73 9.83 0.63
C GLU A 38 38.74 10.90 1.12
N SER A 39 37.59 11.01 0.45
CA SER A 39 36.44 11.73 0.98
C SER A 39 35.58 10.75 1.78
N SER A 40 35.70 10.86 3.10
CA SER A 40 34.82 10.36 4.14
C SER A 40 33.36 10.13 3.70
N ARG A 41 32.94 8.86 3.64
CA ARG A 41 31.53 8.48 3.58
C ARG A 41 30.88 8.72 4.94
N SER A 42 30.43 9.95 5.16
CA SER A 42 29.39 10.26 6.13
C SER A 42 28.09 9.57 5.69
N TYR A 43 27.60 8.63 6.49
CA TYR A 43 26.24 8.09 6.37
C TYR A 43 25.25 9.20 6.75
N GLY A 44 24.92 10.04 5.76
CA GLY A 44 23.89 11.06 5.89
C GLY A 44 22.53 10.43 6.19
N ALA A 45 21.85 10.99 7.20
CA ALA A 45 20.46 10.69 7.52
C ALA A 45 19.55 10.78 6.27
N PRO A 46 18.47 9.97 6.20
CA PRO A 46 17.52 10.07 5.08
C PRO A 46 17.00 11.51 4.96
N PRO A 47 16.82 12.03 3.73
CA PRO A 47 16.46 13.43 3.54
C PRO A 47 15.15 13.72 4.28
N GLN A 48 15.23 14.61 5.26
CA GLN A 48 14.05 15.21 5.86
C GLN A 48 13.23 15.82 4.74
N ASN A 49 11.93 15.48 4.71
CA ASN A 49 10.93 16.07 3.83
C ASN A 49 11.12 17.59 3.80
N ARG A 50 11.75 18.10 2.73
CA ARG A 50 11.54 19.49 2.35
C ARG A 50 10.07 19.57 2.05
N ASN A 51 9.32 20.19 2.97
CA ASN A 51 7.95 20.61 2.76
C ASN A 51 7.92 21.26 1.39
N ILE A 52 7.41 20.52 0.40
CA ILE A 52 7.14 21.12 -0.88
C ILE A 52 6.04 22.14 -0.55
N LEU A 53 6.43 23.42 -0.53
CA LEU A 53 5.50 24.53 -0.57
C LEU A 53 4.84 24.49 -1.94
N ILE A 54 3.94 23.50 -2.13
CA ILE A 54 3.18 23.34 -3.37
C ILE A 54 2.15 24.48 -3.37
N SER A 55 2.42 25.49 -4.20
CA SER A 55 1.47 26.53 -4.65
C SER A 55 0.37 25.96 -5.56
N HIS A 56 0.46 24.68 -5.94
CA HIS A 56 -0.48 23.93 -6.75
C HIS A 56 -1.43 23.07 -5.88
N ASN A 57 -2.63 22.82 -6.39
CA ASN A 57 -3.59 21.92 -5.74
C ASN A 57 -2.99 20.48 -5.71
N PRO A 58 -2.82 19.84 -4.55
CA PRO A 58 -2.23 18.50 -4.48
C PRO A 58 -3.04 17.46 -5.26
N PHE A 59 -4.34 17.70 -5.48
CA PHE A 59 -5.18 16.84 -6.31
C PHE A 59 -4.85 16.90 -7.81
N THR A 60 -4.10 17.90 -8.28
CA THR A 60 -3.67 17.97 -9.68
C THR A 60 -2.24 17.46 -9.89
N ALA A 61 -1.40 17.48 -8.85
CA ALA A 61 0.01 17.10 -8.95
C ALA A 61 0.30 15.67 -8.46
N ALA A 62 -0.44 15.17 -7.46
CA ALA A 62 -0.18 13.87 -6.87
C ALA A 62 -0.67 12.73 -7.79
N PRO A 63 0.02 11.57 -7.80
CA PRO A 63 -0.42 10.38 -8.51
C PRO A 63 -1.79 9.88 -8.03
N HIS A 64 -2.66 9.48 -8.96
CA HIS A 64 -4.02 9.02 -8.65
C HIS A 64 -4.17 7.50 -8.71
N ILE A 65 -4.93 6.97 -7.77
CA ILE A 65 -5.28 5.55 -7.66
C ILE A 65 -6.80 5.45 -7.49
N ILE A 66 -7.45 4.57 -8.22
CA ILE A 66 -8.89 4.32 -8.12
C ILE A 66 -9.11 2.99 -7.42
N ASN A 67 -10.01 2.97 -6.44
CA ASN A 67 -10.46 1.73 -5.83
C ASN A 67 -11.88 1.37 -6.30
N VAL A 68 -12.12 0.08 -6.50
CA VAL A 68 -13.33 -0.44 -7.15
C VAL A 68 -13.83 -1.70 -6.47
N SER A 69 -15.09 -2.02 -6.67
CA SER A 69 -15.76 -3.21 -6.12
C SER A 69 -16.87 -3.69 -7.05
N SER A 70 -17.59 -4.76 -6.69
CA SER A 70 -18.82 -5.15 -7.40
C SER A 70 -19.97 -4.13 -7.33
N TYR A 71 -19.77 -2.99 -6.66
CA TYR A 71 -20.70 -1.86 -6.69
C TYR A 71 -20.29 -0.81 -7.73
N ASP A 72 -19.24 -1.08 -8.50
CA ASP A 72 -18.69 -0.20 -9.51
C ASP A 72 -18.85 -0.81 -10.91
N PRO A 73 -19.02 0.02 -11.96
CA PRO A 73 -19.19 1.47 -11.91
C PRO A 73 -20.51 1.88 -11.22
N LYS A 74 -20.50 3.06 -10.60
CA LYS A 74 -21.73 3.74 -10.15
C LYS A 74 -22.54 4.21 -11.36
N GLU A 75 -23.80 4.53 -11.17
CA GLU A 75 -24.68 4.96 -12.26
C GLU A 75 -24.15 6.23 -12.96
N LYS A 76 -24.43 6.35 -14.26
CA LYS A 76 -24.10 7.54 -15.04
C LYS A 76 -24.94 8.73 -14.55
N GLN A 77 -24.28 9.86 -14.31
CA GLN A 77 -24.88 11.09 -13.80
C GLN A 77 -24.67 12.32 -14.70
N ARG A 78 -23.80 12.21 -15.71
CA ARG A 78 -23.52 13.25 -16.70
C ARG A 78 -23.02 12.65 -18.01
N SER A 79 -22.84 13.47 -19.04
CA SER A 79 -22.06 13.09 -20.22
C SER A 79 -20.58 12.89 -19.87
N GLY A 80 -19.88 12.05 -20.65
CA GLY A 80 -18.45 11.80 -20.47
C GLY A 80 -18.07 10.33 -20.56
N SER A 81 -16.81 10.03 -20.24
CA SER A 81 -16.26 8.68 -20.31
C SER A 81 -16.83 7.77 -19.22
N TYR A 82 -16.97 6.48 -19.51
CA TYR A 82 -17.46 5.47 -18.57
C TYR A 82 -16.54 4.25 -18.59
N TYR A 83 -16.67 3.39 -17.58
CA TYR A 83 -15.87 2.17 -17.44
C TYR A 83 -16.76 1.00 -17.02
N SER A 84 -16.22 -0.21 -17.10
CA SER A 84 -16.81 -1.42 -16.52
C SER A 84 -15.72 -2.25 -15.84
N GLU A 85 -16.13 -3.33 -15.18
CA GLU A 85 -15.22 -4.34 -14.63
C GLU A 85 -14.35 -5.01 -15.70
N ALA A 86 -14.79 -5.01 -16.96
CA ALA A 86 -14.04 -5.56 -18.08
C ALA A 86 -13.20 -4.51 -18.84
N ASP A 87 -13.50 -3.21 -18.71
CA ASP A 87 -12.81 -2.15 -19.42
C ASP A 87 -12.62 -0.89 -18.57
N VAL A 88 -11.37 -0.68 -18.13
CA VAL A 88 -10.95 0.46 -17.30
C VAL A 88 -10.11 1.48 -18.07
N ARG A 89 -10.12 1.44 -19.43
CA ARG A 89 -9.37 2.39 -20.27
C ARG A 89 -9.66 3.85 -19.94
N ALA A 90 -10.93 4.17 -19.67
CA ALA A 90 -11.35 5.51 -19.30
C ALA A 90 -10.67 6.00 -18.00
N LEU A 91 -10.50 5.12 -17.00
CA LEU A 91 -9.79 5.47 -15.76
C LEU A 91 -8.33 5.82 -16.05
N ARG A 92 -7.65 4.99 -16.86
CA ARG A 92 -6.25 5.21 -17.24
C ARG A 92 -6.07 6.50 -18.04
N LYS A 93 -6.95 6.76 -19.01
CA LYS A 93 -6.94 7.97 -19.85
C LYS A 93 -7.12 9.24 -19.01
N ASN A 94 -7.89 9.19 -17.93
CA ASN A 94 -8.07 10.29 -16.98
C ASN A 94 -6.91 10.44 -15.98
N GLY A 95 -5.84 9.65 -16.11
CA GLY A 95 -4.61 9.80 -15.35
C GLY A 95 -4.41 8.80 -14.21
N ALA A 96 -5.29 7.81 -14.03
CA ALA A 96 -5.14 6.86 -12.93
C ALA A 96 -3.92 5.97 -13.20
N LEU A 97 -3.03 5.85 -12.22
CA LEU A 97 -1.83 5.02 -12.31
C LEU A 97 -2.01 3.64 -11.67
N GLY A 98 -2.91 3.53 -10.68
CA GLY A 98 -3.19 2.30 -9.96
C GLY A 98 -4.67 2.00 -9.84
N LEU A 99 -4.98 0.71 -9.67
CA LEU A 99 -6.33 0.20 -9.43
C LEU A 99 -6.31 -0.79 -8.25
N ILE A 100 -7.11 -0.53 -7.22
CA ILE A 100 -7.24 -1.41 -6.05
C ILE A 100 -8.65 -2.03 -6.01
N ALA A 101 -8.78 -3.32 -6.30
CA ALA A 101 -10.08 -3.99 -6.39
C ALA A 101 -10.48 -4.71 -5.09
N ARG A 102 -11.74 -4.58 -4.67
CA ARG A 102 -12.27 -5.37 -3.55
C ARG A 102 -12.29 -6.83 -3.94
N CYS A 103 -11.76 -7.70 -3.09
CA CYS A 103 -11.74 -9.13 -3.34
C CYS A 103 -12.63 -9.94 -2.38
N GLY A 104 -13.07 -9.32 -1.30
CA GLY A 104 -14.11 -9.89 -0.44
C GLY A 104 -14.54 -8.93 0.66
N LYS A 105 -15.63 -9.31 1.33
CA LYS A 105 -16.22 -8.64 2.48
C LYS A 105 -16.76 -9.67 3.46
N GLY A 106 -16.15 -9.77 4.64
CA GLY A 106 -16.54 -10.81 5.61
C GLY A 106 -16.46 -12.19 4.99
N LYS A 107 -17.60 -12.89 4.94
CA LYS A 107 -17.71 -14.25 4.38
C LYS A 107 -17.89 -14.32 2.87
N GLN A 108 -18.11 -13.20 2.20
CA GLN A 108 -18.46 -13.16 0.77
C GLN A 108 -17.28 -12.68 -0.07
N LEU A 109 -17.00 -13.37 -1.16
CA LEU A 109 -16.05 -12.91 -2.16
C LEU A 109 -16.71 -11.89 -3.08
N ASP A 110 -15.93 -10.91 -3.53
CA ASP A 110 -16.40 -9.94 -4.51
C ASP A 110 -16.36 -10.57 -5.91
N LYS A 111 -17.50 -10.55 -6.61
CA LYS A 111 -17.67 -11.23 -7.90
C LYS A 111 -16.89 -10.56 -9.04
N ASP A 112 -16.57 -9.28 -8.91
CA ASP A 112 -15.99 -8.49 -10.01
C ASP A 112 -14.48 -8.25 -9.82
N CYS A 113 -13.89 -8.61 -8.66
CA CYS A 113 -12.45 -8.46 -8.37
C CYS A 113 -11.57 -8.99 -9.51
N ALA A 114 -11.86 -10.20 -9.99
CA ALA A 114 -11.06 -10.87 -11.01
C ALA A 114 -11.08 -10.13 -12.36
N SER A 115 -12.24 -9.58 -12.73
CA SER A 115 -12.40 -8.83 -13.97
C SER A 115 -11.67 -7.48 -13.89
N PHE A 116 -11.85 -6.75 -12.78
CA PHE A 116 -11.17 -5.48 -12.55
C PHE A 116 -9.65 -5.61 -12.56
N LEU A 117 -9.10 -6.61 -11.87
CA LEU A 117 -7.65 -6.84 -11.86
C LEU A 117 -7.11 -7.16 -13.26
N ALA A 118 -7.81 -8.01 -14.02
CA ALA A 118 -7.42 -8.32 -15.40
C ALA A 118 -7.52 -7.09 -16.32
N ALA A 119 -8.54 -6.23 -16.13
CA ALA A 119 -8.68 -5.00 -16.88
C ALA A 119 -7.58 -3.98 -16.54
N GLY A 120 -7.24 -3.84 -15.25
CA GLY A 120 -6.14 -3.00 -14.79
C GLY A 120 -4.80 -3.44 -15.38
N GLU A 121 -4.52 -4.75 -15.43
CA GLU A 121 -3.28 -5.28 -16.01
C GLU A 121 -3.16 -4.95 -17.50
N ARG A 122 -4.25 -5.11 -18.27
CA ARG A 122 -4.29 -4.73 -19.70
C ARG A 122 -3.98 -3.24 -19.91
N GLN A 123 -4.32 -2.39 -18.94
CA GLN A 123 -4.03 -0.95 -18.98
C GLN A 123 -2.70 -0.58 -18.33
N ARG A 124 -1.87 -1.56 -17.95
CA ARG A 124 -0.57 -1.40 -17.28
C ARG A 124 -0.68 -0.55 -16.01
N MET A 125 -1.79 -0.68 -15.29
CA MET A 125 -2.00 -0.04 -14.01
C MET A 125 -1.30 -0.83 -12.89
N LEU A 126 -0.86 -0.13 -11.85
CA LEU A 126 -0.39 -0.74 -10.61
C LEU A 126 -1.56 -1.46 -9.93
N LEU A 127 -1.44 -2.77 -9.75
CA LEU A 127 -2.52 -3.59 -9.19
C LEU A 127 -2.45 -3.64 -7.67
N GLY A 128 -3.59 -3.41 -7.04
CA GLY A 128 -3.82 -3.74 -5.64
C GLY A 128 -5.15 -4.48 -5.49
N ALA A 129 -5.31 -5.13 -4.34
CA ALA A 129 -6.59 -5.67 -3.92
C ALA A 129 -6.82 -5.36 -2.44
N TYR A 130 -8.08 -5.22 -2.07
CA TYR A 130 -8.47 -5.02 -0.67
C TYR A 130 -9.50 -6.04 -0.21
N TYR A 131 -9.49 -6.32 1.09
CA TYR A 131 -10.49 -7.15 1.74
C TYR A 131 -11.18 -6.34 2.83
N PHE A 132 -12.50 -6.20 2.74
CA PHE A 132 -13.31 -5.54 3.76
C PHE A 132 -13.46 -6.49 4.95
N VAL A 133 -12.68 -6.23 6.00
CA VAL A 133 -12.63 -7.05 7.20
C VAL A 133 -13.83 -6.72 8.08
N LEU A 134 -14.75 -7.68 8.25
CA LEU A 134 -15.92 -7.50 9.08
C LEU A 134 -15.68 -7.97 10.51
N LYS A 135 -16.09 -7.14 11.47
CA LYS A 135 -16.21 -7.53 12.88
C LYS A 135 -17.15 -8.73 13.01
N GLY A 136 -16.80 -9.66 13.90
CA GLY A 136 -17.60 -10.87 14.16
C GLY A 136 -17.33 -12.03 13.18
N VAL A 137 -16.43 -11.83 12.21
CA VAL A 137 -15.86 -12.92 11.41
C VAL A 137 -14.38 -13.03 11.78
N ASP A 138 -13.86 -14.25 11.97
CA ASP A 138 -12.47 -14.46 12.36
C ASP A 138 -11.49 -13.77 11.38
N PRO A 139 -10.64 -12.84 11.85
CA PRO A 139 -9.69 -12.13 10.99
C PRO A 139 -8.67 -13.06 10.31
N VAL A 140 -8.29 -14.17 10.96
CA VAL A 140 -7.35 -15.14 10.38
C VAL A 140 -8.00 -15.83 9.18
N TRP A 141 -9.23 -16.33 9.35
CA TRP A 141 -10.01 -16.89 8.25
C TRP A 141 -10.22 -15.89 7.09
N GLN A 142 -10.50 -14.62 7.40
CA GLN A 142 -10.67 -13.58 6.37
C GLN A 142 -9.37 -13.33 5.59
N ALA A 143 -8.23 -13.24 6.28
CA ALA A 143 -6.91 -13.13 5.65
C ALA A 143 -6.61 -14.36 4.76
N ASP A 144 -6.94 -15.56 5.23
CA ASP A 144 -6.74 -16.78 4.45
C ASP A 144 -7.60 -16.82 3.19
N LYS A 145 -8.87 -16.44 3.30
CA LYS A 145 -9.77 -16.29 2.16
C LYS A 145 -9.25 -15.26 1.17
N PHE A 146 -8.75 -14.14 1.66
CA PHE A 146 -8.20 -13.08 0.81
C PHE A 146 -7.02 -13.59 -0.02
N VAL A 147 -6.00 -14.14 0.62
CA VAL A 147 -4.79 -14.65 -0.06
C VAL A 147 -5.14 -15.77 -1.03
N ASN A 148 -6.02 -16.70 -0.63
CA ASN A 148 -6.43 -17.81 -1.50
C ASN A 148 -7.18 -17.32 -2.74
N GLN A 149 -8.08 -16.34 -2.59
CA GLN A 149 -8.79 -15.75 -3.71
C GLN A 149 -7.85 -15.05 -4.68
N ILE A 150 -6.87 -14.31 -4.16
CA ILE A 150 -5.85 -13.63 -4.95
C ILE A 150 -5.03 -14.64 -5.76
N LYS A 151 -4.50 -15.71 -5.14
CA LYS A 151 -3.82 -16.81 -5.87
C LYS A 151 -4.69 -17.42 -6.97
N LYS A 152 -5.97 -17.69 -6.66
CA LYS A 152 -6.93 -18.23 -7.64
C LYS A 152 -7.13 -17.27 -8.82
N ILE A 153 -7.26 -15.97 -8.58
CA ILE A 153 -7.41 -14.97 -9.65
C ILE A 153 -6.17 -14.96 -10.54
N LYS A 154 -4.96 -14.92 -9.98
CA LYS A 154 -3.71 -14.94 -10.75
C LYS A 154 -3.68 -16.10 -11.73
N LEU A 155 -4.00 -17.30 -11.27
CA LEU A 155 -4.04 -18.52 -12.08
C LEU A 155 -5.15 -18.48 -13.15
N THR A 156 -6.38 -18.19 -12.73
CA THR A 156 -7.56 -18.28 -13.62
C THR A 156 -7.61 -17.19 -14.68
N LYS A 157 -7.16 -15.98 -14.34
CA LYS A 157 -7.06 -14.85 -15.28
C LYS A 157 -5.71 -14.80 -16.00
N LYS A 158 -4.77 -15.70 -15.65
CA LYS A 158 -3.40 -15.76 -16.19
C LYS A 158 -2.66 -14.42 -16.09
N LEU A 159 -2.86 -13.72 -14.96
CA LEU A 159 -2.25 -12.41 -14.71
C LEU A 159 -0.73 -12.54 -14.79
N LYS A 160 -0.09 -11.61 -15.50
CA LYS A 160 1.35 -11.59 -15.76
C LYS A 160 2.10 -10.71 -14.77
N THR A 161 1.42 -9.83 -14.03
CA THR A 161 2.08 -9.01 -13.02
C THR A 161 2.78 -9.91 -11.98
N PRO A 162 4.05 -9.63 -11.64
CA PRO A 162 4.79 -10.40 -10.64
C PRO A 162 4.40 -10.02 -9.21
N GLU A 163 3.59 -8.98 -9.03
CA GLU A 163 3.30 -8.41 -7.72
C GLU A 163 1.89 -7.82 -7.62
N ILE A 164 1.37 -7.73 -6.39
CA ILE A 164 0.10 -7.08 -6.07
C ILE A 164 0.13 -6.47 -4.67
N LEU A 165 -0.38 -5.24 -4.53
CA LEU A 165 -0.54 -4.61 -3.23
C LEU A 165 -1.73 -5.21 -2.48
N LEU A 166 -1.51 -5.69 -1.25
CA LEU A 166 -2.57 -6.24 -0.40
C LEU A 166 -3.04 -5.19 0.61
N VAL A 167 -4.35 -5.05 0.78
CA VAL A 167 -4.94 -4.08 1.70
C VAL A 167 -5.96 -4.73 2.63
N GLY A 168 -5.83 -4.49 3.93
CA GLY A 168 -6.91 -4.71 4.90
C GLY A 168 -7.75 -3.44 5.03
N ASP A 169 -9.04 -3.53 4.72
CA ASP A 169 -10.03 -2.45 4.87
C ASP A 169 -10.84 -2.68 6.15
N PHE A 170 -10.63 -1.80 7.14
CA PHE A 170 -11.23 -1.90 8.46
C PHE A 170 -12.25 -0.80 8.69
N ASP A 171 -13.48 -1.24 8.95
CA ASP A 171 -14.61 -0.36 9.20
C ASP A 171 -14.67 0.18 10.63
N SER A 172 -15.65 1.06 10.85
CA SER A 172 -15.93 1.71 12.12
C SER A 172 -16.12 0.80 13.34
N LYS A 173 -16.31 -0.51 13.20
CA LYS A 173 -16.48 -1.45 14.33
C LYS A 173 -15.28 -2.34 14.57
N SER A 174 -14.20 -2.16 13.81
CA SER A 174 -13.00 -2.98 13.92
C SER A 174 -12.28 -2.72 15.25
N SER A 175 -11.74 -3.78 15.86
CA SER A 175 -10.92 -3.67 17.07
C SER A 175 -9.43 -3.77 16.75
N VAL A 176 -8.58 -3.27 17.64
CA VAL A 176 -7.11 -3.40 17.56
C VAL A 176 -6.67 -4.85 17.40
N TYR A 177 -7.36 -5.76 18.11
CA TYR A 177 -7.12 -7.20 18.02
C TYR A 177 -7.39 -7.75 16.62
N ASP A 178 -8.51 -7.38 16.01
CA ASP A 178 -8.88 -7.87 14.68
C ASP A 178 -7.89 -7.39 13.62
N ILE A 179 -7.47 -6.12 13.71
CA ILE A 179 -6.46 -5.51 12.84
C ILE A 179 -5.14 -6.28 12.93
N ILE A 180 -4.61 -6.47 14.14
CA ILE A 180 -3.32 -7.15 14.34
C ILE A 180 -3.38 -8.61 13.90
N LYS A 181 -4.47 -9.34 14.19
CA LYS A 181 -4.61 -10.72 13.72
C LYS A 181 -4.62 -10.83 12.21
N PHE A 182 -5.33 -9.94 11.52
CA PHE A 182 -5.32 -9.89 10.06
C PHE A 182 -3.92 -9.58 9.52
N ILE A 183 -3.24 -8.56 10.06
CA ILE A 183 -1.86 -8.21 9.69
C ILE A 183 -0.93 -9.41 9.83
N ASN A 184 -0.92 -10.04 11.00
CA ASN A 184 -0.05 -11.19 11.30
C ASN A 184 -0.31 -12.33 10.32
N ARG A 185 -1.58 -12.63 10.04
CA ARG A 185 -1.90 -13.73 9.13
C ARG A 185 -1.53 -13.43 7.68
N ILE A 186 -1.70 -12.19 7.21
CA ILE A 186 -1.23 -11.82 5.87
C ILE A 186 0.29 -11.94 5.78
N GLU A 187 1.03 -11.42 6.75
CA GLU A 187 2.50 -11.52 6.77
C GLU A 187 2.96 -12.98 6.82
N GLU A 188 2.37 -13.83 7.66
CA GLU A 188 2.68 -15.25 7.72
C GLU A 188 2.45 -15.96 6.37
N ARG A 189 1.35 -15.63 5.68
CA ARG A 189 0.95 -16.28 4.43
C ARG A 189 1.74 -15.83 3.20
N THR A 190 2.36 -14.65 3.26
CA THR A 190 2.89 -13.95 2.07
C THR A 190 4.30 -13.40 2.23
N GLY A 191 4.82 -13.33 3.46
CA GLY A 191 6.05 -12.61 3.79
C GLY A 191 5.95 -11.09 3.65
N GLN A 192 4.76 -10.55 3.37
CA GLN A 192 4.54 -9.13 3.09
C GLN A 192 3.51 -8.54 4.07
N LEU A 193 3.76 -7.31 4.54
CA LEU A 193 2.80 -6.55 5.32
C LEU A 193 1.71 -5.95 4.42
N PRO A 194 0.42 -6.04 4.79
CA PRO A 194 -0.63 -5.34 4.05
C PRO A 194 -0.56 -3.84 4.31
N MET A 195 -1.09 -3.04 3.39
CA MET A 195 -1.50 -1.67 3.69
C MET A 195 -2.82 -1.68 4.48
N ILE A 196 -3.00 -0.71 5.37
CA ILE A 196 -4.19 -0.62 6.23
C ILE A 196 -5.02 0.57 5.78
N TYR A 197 -6.25 0.29 5.34
CA TYR A 197 -7.28 1.31 5.19
C TYR A 197 -8.11 1.38 6.47
N LEU A 198 -8.32 2.59 6.99
CA LEU A 198 -9.20 2.83 8.14
C LEU A 198 -10.30 3.80 7.76
N GLU A 199 -11.55 3.39 7.99
CA GLU A 199 -12.67 4.32 7.98
C GLU A 199 -12.45 5.41 9.06
N ASN A 200 -12.72 6.67 8.73
CA ASN A 200 -12.64 7.75 9.71
C ASN A 200 -13.88 7.77 10.61
N SER A 201 -13.82 7.01 11.71
CA SER A 201 -14.89 6.89 12.70
C SER A 201 -14.44 7.20 14.13
N ASP A 202 -15.39 7.64 14.95
CA ASP A 202 -15.16 7.97 16.36
C ASP A 202 -14.74 6.75 17.18
N HIS A 203 -15.27 5.58 16.85
CA HIS A 203 -14.88 4.32 17.48
C HIS A 203 -13.43 3.96 17.16
N LEU A 204 -13.04 3.92 15.87
CA LEU A 204 -11.68 3.57 15.46
C LEU A 204 -10.65 4.51 16.11
N ARG A 205 -10.91 5.82 16.14
CA ARG A 205 -10.02 6.78 16.79
C ARG A 205 -9.85 6.49 18.28
N ARG A 206 -10.94 6.18 18.99
CA ARG A 206 -10.88 5.83 20.41
C ARG A 206 -10.06 4.56 20.64
N VAL A 207 -10.38 3.46 19.95
CA VAL A 207 -9.71 2.18 20.21
C VAL A 207 -8.24 2.19 19.78
N LEU A 208 -7.90 2.87 18.69
CA LEU A 208 -6.52 2.95 18.21
C LEU A 208 -5.68 3.95 19.01
N SER A 209 -6.24 5.08 19.44
CA SER A 209 -5.52 6.02 20.31
C SER A 209 -5.22 5.42 21.69
N SER A 210 -6.11 4.57 22.21
CA SER A 210 -5.93 3.83 23.47
C SER A 210 -5.16 2.52 23.33
N ALA A 211 -4.73 2.13 22.12
CA ALA A 211 -3.95 0.90 21.92
C ALA A 211 -2.61 0.97 22.67
N SER A 212 -2.13 -0.18 23.15
CA SER A 212 -0.83 -0.28 23.82
C SER A 212 0.32 0.13 22.88
N ARG A 213 1.47 0.47 23.45
CA ARG A 213 2.67 0.81 22.66
C ARG A 213 3.05 -0.29 21.66
N SER A 214 3.03 -1.56 22.09
CA SER A 214 3.36 -2.70 21.22
C SER A 214 2.34 -2.89 20.10
N GLN A 215 1.04 -2.69 20.39
CA GLN A 215 -0.01 -2.75 19.38
C GLN A 215 0.15 -1.65 18.33
N LYS A 216 0.40 -0.40 18.75
CA LYS A 216 0.67 0.72 17.85
C LYS A 216 1.90 0.48 17.01
N GLN A 217 3.00 0.00 17.61
CA GLN A 217 4.24 -0.34 16.88
C GLN A 217 3.98 -1.39 15.81
N ARG A 218 3.20 -2.43 16.12
CA ARG A 218 2.86 -3.47 15.14
C ARG A 218 2.05 -2.92 13.98
N ILE A 219 1.01 -2.12 14.26
CA ILE A 219 0.17 -1.52 13.22
C ILE A 219 0.99 -0.53 12.36
N ALA A 220 1.90 0.24 12.98
CA ALA A 220 2.72 1.25 12.31
C ALA A 220 3.72 0.68 11.29
N GLN A 221 4.00 -0.63 11.32
CA GLN A 221 4.81 -1.29 10.29
C GLN A 221 4.09 -1.34 8.93
N CYS A 222 2.76 -1.28 8.94
CA CYS A 222 1.95 -1.30 7.73
C CYS A 222 1.78 0.12 7.16
N PRO A 223 1.85 0.31 5.83
CA PRO A 223 1.49 1.57 5.20
C PRO A 223 0.05 1.97 5.53
N TYR A 224 -0.22 3.28 5.62
CA TYR A 224 -1.54 3.79 5.96
C TYR A 224 -2.26 4.38 4.75
N TRP A 225 -3.47 3.89 4.47
CA TRP A 225 -4.42 4.45 3.54
C TRP A 225 -5.54 5.16 4.31
N ILE A 226 -5.53 6.49 4.30
CA ILE A 226 -6.49 7.32 5.04
C ILE A 226 -7.81 7.48 4.29
N ALA A 227 -8.94 7.23 4.97
CA ALA A 227 -10.26 7.64 4.52
C ALA A 227 -10.58 9.04 5.06
N LEU A 228 -10.52 10.08 4.24
CA LEU A 228 -10.87 11.43 4.67
C LEU A 228 -11.50 12.22 3.51
N TYR A 229 -12.80 12.01 3.31
CA TYR A 229 -13.57 12.58 2.21
C TYR A 229 -14.42 13.82 2.59
N SER A 230 -14.40 14.24 3.86
CA SER A 230 -15.03 15.48 4.34
C SER A 230 -14.20 16.10 5.47
N SER A 231 -14.26 17.42 5.60
CA SER A 231 -13.65 18.21 6.67
C SER A 231 -14.67 18.81 7.64
N ASP A 232 -15.91 18.33 7.63
CA ASP A 232 -17.00 18.92 8.44
C ASP A 232 -16.73 18.87 9.96
N LYS A 233 -15.77 18.04 10.38
CA LYS A 233 -15.23 18.04 11.75
C LYS A 233 -13.96 18.89 11.81
N LYS A 234 -14.06 20.08 12.45
CA LYS A 234 -12.97 21.06 12.70
C LYS A 234 -11.71 20.52 13.40
N GLU A 235 -11.67 19.26 13.82
CA GLU A 235 -10.48 18.67 14.44
C GLU A 235 -9.72 17.73 13.49
N MET A 236 -10.27 17.45 12.29
CA MET A 236 -9.82 16.39 11.39
C MET A 236 -9.73 16.86 9.94
N GLU A 237 -9.37 18.13 9.75
CA GLU A 237 -9.43 18.77 8.44
C GLU A 237 -8.17 18.62 7.61
N THR A 238 -7.24 17.76 8.02
CA THR A 238 -6.11 17.33 7.20
C THR A 238 -5.73 15.90 7.55
N PRO A 239 -5.09 15.15 6.63
CA PRO A 239 -4.52 13.85 6.94
C PRO A 239 -3.58 13.86 8.16
N ASN A 240 -2.77 14.91 8.32
CA ASN A 240 -1.85 15.05 9.45
C ASN A 240 -2.59 15.14 10.79
N ARG A 241 -3.69 15.91 10.85
CA ARG A 241 -4.52 15.99 12.06
C ARG A 241 -5.17 14.65 12.38
N LEU A 242 -5.67 13.92 11.39
CA LEU A 242 -6.25 12.60 11.63
C LEU A 242 -5.20 11.59 12.11
N MET A 243 -4.02 11.54 11.49
CA MET A 243 -2.92 10.68 11.95
C MET A 243 -2.53 10.98 13.40
N ALA A 244 -2.43 12.26 13.77
CA ALA A 244 -2.14 12.66 15.14
C ALA A 244 -3.18 12.15 16.15
N LYS A 245 -4.47 12.08 15.77
CA LYS A 245 -5.52 11.51 16.62
C LYS A 245 -5.36 10.01 16.84
N TYR A 246 -4.87 9.26 15.86
CA TYR A 246 -4.54 7.84 16.05
C TYR A 246 -3.24 7.65 16.86
N GLY A 247 -2.24 8.49 16.59
CA GLY A 247 -0.92 8.40 17.24
C GLY A 247 -0.17 7.10 16.90
N ILE A 248 -0.33 6.62 15.67
CA ILE A 248 0.28 5.37 15.17
C ILE A 248 1.30 5.67 14.07
N TRP A 249 0.90 6.45 13.06
CA TRP A 249 1.72 6.76 11.89
C TRP A 249 2.23 8.19 11.93
N ASN A 250 3.45 8.38 11.42
CA ASN A 250 4.02 9.70 11.16
C ASN A 250 3.80 10.15 9.70
N GLN A 251 3.44 9.22 8.82
CA GLN A 251 3.18 9.46 7.39
C GLN A 251 2.07 8.53 6.89
N TRP A 252 1.25 9.04 5.98
CA TRP A 252 0.28 8.25 5.21
C TRP A 252 0.86 7.97 3.82
N ALA A 253 0.43 6.86 3.21
CA ALA A 253 0.84 6.45 1.86
C ALA A 253 -0.21 6.86 0.82
N LEU A 254 -1.48 6.50 1.05
CA LEU A 254 -2.60 6.88 0.20
C LEU A 254 -3.64 7.66 0.98
N TRP A 255 -4.31 8.60 0.32
CA TRP A 255 -5.45 9.31 0.88
C TRP A 255 -6.65 9.20 -0.04
N GLN A 256 -7.69 8.50 0.43
CA GLN A 256 -9.03 8.56 -0.14
C GLN A 256 -9.68 9.90 0.21
N TYR A 257 -9.55 10.85 -0.70
CA TYR A 257 -10.08 12.22 -0.55
C TYR A 257 -11.50 12.36 -1.09
N SER A 258 -12.03 11.31 -1.72
CA SER A 258 -13.40 11.31 -2.20
C SER A 258 -14.02 9.93 -2.03
N GLY A 259 -15.19 9.92 -1.40
CA GLY A 259 -16.01 8.74 -1.19
C GLY A 259 -17.31 8.82 -1.97
N VAL A 260 -18.02 7.70 -2.06
CA VAL A 260 -19.35 7.65 -2.68
C VAL A 260 -20.30 6.91 -1.73
N TYR A 261 -21.47 7.50 -1.47
CA TYR A 261 -22.51 6.82 -0.68
C TYR A 261 -23.82 6.75 -1.46
N TRP A 262 -24.63 5.74 -1.17
CA TRP A 262 -25.96 5.64 -1.75
C TRP A 262 -26.94 6.54 -1.00
N ASN A 263 -27.54 7.49 -1.69
CA ASN A 263 -28.62 8.31 -1.15
C ASN A 263 -29.97 7.63 -1.42
N LYS A 264 -30.54 6.99 -0.40
CA LYS A 264 -31.83 6.28 -0.50
C LYS A 264 -32.99 7.16 -0.97
N ARG A 265 -33.03 8.44 -0.59
CA ARG A 265 -34.13 9.35 -0.96
C ARG A 265 -34.08 9.75 -2.42
N LYS A 266 -32.86 9.90 -2.96
CA LYS A 266 -32.62 10.27 -4.36
C LYS A 266 -32.45 9.05 -5.28
N SER A 267 -32.41 7.84 -4.71
CA SER A 267 -32.10 6.59 -5.41
C SER A 267 -30.88 6.72 -6.33
N MET A 268 -29.82 7.37 -5.83
CA MET A 268 -28.60 7.59 -6.58
C MET A 268 -27.38 7.66 -5.67
N SER A 269 -26.22 7.38 -6.24
CA SER A 269 -24.91 7.58 -5.65
C SER A 269 -24.62 9.08 -5.49
N VAL A 270 -24.02 9.46 -4.36
CA VAL A 270 -23.66 10.86 -4.09
C VAL A 270 -22.19 10.92 -3.69
N ILE A 271 -21.49 11.89 -4.28
CA ILE A 271 -20.06 12.08 -4.10
C ILE A 271 -19.82 12.88 -2.82
N HIS A 272 -18.99 12.34 -1.93
CA HIS A 272 -18.31 13.11 -0.89
C HIS A 272 -17.01 13.67 -1.46
N ASN A 273 -16.92 14.98 -1.55
CA ASN A 273 -15.72 15.68 -2.01
C ASN A 273 -15.04 16.35 -0.83
N TYR A 274 -13.74 16.13 -0.72
CA TYR A 274 -12.93 16.89 0.21
C TYR A 274 -12.84 18.36 -0.19
N SER A 275 -13.14 19.25 0.75
CA SER A 275 -13.06 20.69 0.58
C SER A 275 -12.67 21.39 1.89
N TYR A 276 -11.37 21.57 2.12
CA TYR A 276 -10.85 22.33 3.26
C TYR A 276 -9.63 23.17 2.90
N GLY A 277 -9.66 24.46 3.25
CA GLY A 277 -8.56 25.39 2.94
C GLY A 277 -8.19 25.35 1.45
N LYS A 278 -6.92 25.06 1.16
CA LYS A 278 -6.41 24.90 -0.22
C LYS A 278 -6.74 23.56 -0.87
N TYR A 279 -7.22 22.58 -0.12
CA TYR A 279 -7.57 21.26 -0.62
C TYR A 279 -9.01 21.27 -1.11
N ARG A 280 -9.22 21.50 -2.41
CA ARG A 280 -10.55 21.41 -3.04
C ARG A 280 -10.52 20.39 -4.16
N SER A 281 -11.19 19.27 -3.96
CA SER A 281 -11.27 18.21 -4.96
C SER A 281 -12.36 18.49 -6.00
N PRO A 282 -12.12 18.19 -7.29
CA PRO A 282 -13.15 18.33 -8.30
C PRO A 282 -14.27 17.31 -8.04
N LYS A 283 -15.50 17.61 -8.46
CA LYS A 283 -16.65 16.72 -8.21
C LYS A 283 -16.48 15.34 -8.85
N TYR A 284 -15.97 15.29 -10.08
CA TYR A 284 -15.74 14.05 -10.82
C TYR A 284 -14.25 13.87 -11.11
N TYR A 285 -13.85 12.64 -11.43
CA TYR A 285 -12.50 12.36 -11.90
C TYR A 285 -12.39 12.68 -13.39
N GLY A 286 -11.67 13.73 -13.76
CA GLY A 286 -11.54 14.20 -15.14
C GLY A 286 -12.90 14.27 -15.87
N ASP A 287 -13.03 13.59 -17.01
CA ASP A 287 -14.25 13.54 -17.82
C ASP A 287 -15.22 12.38 -17.45
N MET A 288 -14.99 11.66 -16.35
CA MET A 288 -15.79 10.49 -16.00
C MET A 288 -17.26 10.84 -15.76
N SER A 289 -18.16 10.01 -16.27
CA SER A 289 -19.61 10.24 -16.26
C SER A 289 -20.32 9.78 -14.97
N CYS A 290 -19.62 9.10 -14.07
CA CYS A 290 -20.17 8.55 -12.83
C CYS A 290 -19.33 8.94 -11.61
N PRO A 291 -19.89 8.85 -10.38
CA PRO A 291 -19.14 8.94 -9.13
C PRO A 291 -18.04 7.88 -9.00
N LEU A 292 -16.91 8.23 -8.38
CA LEU A 292 -15.82 7.31 -8.06
C LEU A 292 -15.25 7.59 -6.67
N GLU A 293 -14.79 6.54 -6.02
CA GLU A 293 -13.87 6.67 -4.89
C GLU A 293 -12.45 6.93 -5.43
N ARG A 294 -11.77 7.94 -4.88
CA ARG A 294 -10.54 8.49 -5.47
C ARG A 294 -9.48 8.70 -4.43
N ASN A 295 -8.26 8.35 -4.81
CA ASN A 295 -7.11 8.37 -3.93
C ASN A 295 -5.95 9.11 -4.57
N ILE A 296 -5.18 9.82 -3.75
CA ILE A 296 -3.86 10.33 -4.12
C ILE A 296 -2.76 9.63 -3.32
N PHE A 297 -1.59 9.51 -3.92
CA PHE A 297 -0.36 9.07 -3.25
C PHE A 297 0.40 10.24 -2.62
N ASN A 298 1.00 10.00 -1.45
CA ASN A 298 1.84 10.97 -0.76
C ASN A 298 3.25 11.03 -1.35
N GLY A 299 3.39 11.55 -2.57
CA GLY A 299 4.68 11.67 -3.22
C GLY A 299 4.59 11.88 -4.73
N THR A 300 5.74 11.73 -5.40
CA THR A 300 5.85 11.78 -6.85
C THR A 300 5.43 10.47 -7.51
N VAL A 301 5.33 10.47 -8.84
CA VAL A 301 5.07 9.27 -9.65
C VAL A 301 6.16 8.21 -9.42
N ASP A 302 7.44 8.59 -9.43
CA ASP A 302 8.54 7.64 -9.20
C ASP A 302 8.50 7.03 -7.81
N GLN A 303 8.15 7.85 -6.80
CA GLN A 303 7.96 7.37 -5.43
C GLN A 303 6.77 6.43 -5.33
N LEU A 304 5.70 6.64 -6.11
CA LEU A 304 4.59 5.70 -6.19
C LEU A 304 5.05 4.34 -6.74
N TYR A 305 5.79 4.32 -7.85
CA TYR A 305 6.30 3.08 -8.44
C TYR A 305 7.25 2.36 -7.48
N SER A 306 8.17 3.08 -6.84
CA SER A 306 9.08 2.51 -5.83
C SER A 306 8.31 1.96 -4.63
N PHE A 307 7.32 2.70 -4.12
CA PHE A 307 6.45 2.25 -3.04
C PHE A 307 5.73 0.96 -3.42
N TRP A 308 5.09 0.93 -4.60
CA TRP A 308 4.34 -0.24 -5.05
C TRP A 308 5.24 -1.46 -5.19
N GLY A 309 6.42 -1.29 -5.81
CA GLY A 309 7.40 -2.35 -5.98
C GLY A 309 7.95 -2.91 -4.66
N LYS A 310 8.03 -2.09 -3.62
CA LYS A 310 8.51 -2.49 -2.28
C LYS A 310 7.41 -3.11 -1.42
N GLN A 311 6.18 -2.61 -1.51
CA GLN A 311 5.09 -2.97 -0.59
C GLN A 311 4.17 -4.06 -1.14
N SER A 312 4.29 -4.39 -2.42
CA SER A 312 3.48 -5.45 -3.03
C SER A 312 4.01 -6.83 -2.72
N TRP A 313 3.08 -7.76 -2.52
CA TRP A 313 3.40 -9.17 -2.38
C TRP A 313 3.85 -9.73 -3.73
N LYS A 314 5.03 -10.37 -3.74
CA LYS A 314 5.54 -11.14 -4.88
C LYS A 314 4.88 -12.53 -4.86
N TRP A 315 4.07 -12.82 -5.88
CA TRP A 315 3.02 -13.85 -5.87
C TRP A 315 2.98 -14.64 -7.18
#